data_AF-C8S1P5-F1
#
_entry.id   AF-C8S1P5-F1
#
_cell.length_a   1.000
_cell.length_b   1.000
_cell.length_c   1.000
_cell.angle_alpha   90.00
_cell.angle_beta   90.00
_cell.angle_gamma   90.00
#
_symmetry.space_group_name_H-M   'P 1'
#
loop_
_entity.id
_entity.type
_entity.pdbx_description
1 polymer ?
#
loop_
_entity_poly.entity_id
_entity_poly.type
_entity_poly.pdbx_seq_one_letter_code
_entity_poly.pdbx_strand_id
1 'polypeptide(L)'
;MASGFLEFSREDSAKLEEIRYELGKIGTNVNQIALAANRGRAPMVKAQWASVDELRRSLPMVAKALSQIIAERRRQGVALFRKFAESQEGARHG
;
A
#
# COMPACT_ATOMS: atom_id res chain seq x y z
N MET A 1 -18.84 -13.85 -23.32
CA MET A 1 -17.57 -13.11 -23.21
C MET A 1 -17.55 -12.44 -21.85
N ALA A 2 -16.76 -12.94 -20.89
CA ALA A 2 -16.69 -12.35 -19.56
C ALA A 2 -15.91 -11.03 -19.63
N SER A 3 -16.63 -9.93 -19.85
CA SER A 3 -16.15 -8.58 -19.63
C SER A 3 -15.95 -8.41 -18.12
N GLY A 4 -14.71 -8.28 -17.67
CA GLY A 4 -14.41 -8.19 -16.23
C GLY A 4 -12.93 -8.26 -15.85
N PHE A 5 -12.04 -8.27 -16.84
CA PHE A 5 -10.60 -8.19 -16.64
C PHE A 5 -10.19 -6.73 -16.37
N LEU A 6 -10.64 -6.20 -15.23
CA LEU A 6 -9.97 -5.07 -14.60
C LEU A 6 -8.65 -5.60 -14.01
N GLU A 7 -7.75 -6.02 -14.90
CA GLU A 7 -6.37 -6.30 -14.53
C GLU A 7 -5.72 -4.97 -14.17
N PHE A 8 -5.38 -4.82 -12.90
CA PHE A 8 -4.35 -3.87 -12.52
C PHE A 8 -3.11 -4.22 -13.33
N SER A 9 -2.67 -3.30 -14.17
CA SER A 9 -1.46 -3.50 -14.95
C SER A 9 -0.26 -3.66 -14.01
N ARG A 10 0.86 -4.19 -14.52
CA ARG A 10 2.14 -4.15 -13.78
C ARG A 10 2.49 -2.72 -13.36
N GLU A 11 2.14 -1.75 -14.20
CA GLU A 11 2.34 -0.32 -13.93
C GLU A 11 1.50 0.15 -12.73
N ASP A 12 0.22 -0.20 -12.67
CA ASP A 12 -0.64 0.18 -11.55
C ASP A 12 -0.20 -0.48 -10.24
N SER A 13 0.29 -1.72 -10.32
CA SER A 13 0.87 -2.41 -9.16
C SER A 13 2.14 -1.70 -8.65
N ALA A 14 2.99 -1.23 -9.55
CA ALA A 14 4.18 -0.45 -9.19
C ALA A 14 3.81 0.91 -8.58
N LYS A 15 2.78 1.59 -9.12
CA LYS A 15 2.26 2.83 -8.54
C LYS A 15 1.71 2.63 -7.13
N LEU A 16 0.99 1.54 -6.87
CA LEU A 16 0.50 1.23 -5.51
C LEU A 16 1.65 0.98 -4.53
N GLU A 17 2.70 0.30 -4.98
CA GLU A 17 3.93 0.08 -4.21
C GLU A 17 4.64 1.39 -3.87
N GLU A 18 4.74 2.30 -4.85
CA GLU A 18 5.28 3.65 -4.66
C GLU A 18 4.47 4.46 -3.65
N ILE A 19 3.13 4.48 -3.79
CA ILE A 19 2.24 5.15 -2.83
C ILE A 19 2.45 4.61 -1.42
N ARG A 20 2.58 3.28 -1.26
CA ARG A 20 2.84 2.66 0.04
C ARG A 20 4.15 3.14 0.64
N TYR A 21 5.19 3.25 -0.18
CA TYR A 21 6.49 3.73 0.23
C TYR A 21 6.45 5.20 0.67
N GLU A 22 5.81 6.06 -0.10
CA GLU A 22 5.64 7.48 0.24
C GLU A 22 4.83 7.68 1.52
N LEU A 23 3.76 6.90 1.73
CA LEU A 23 3.01 6.92 3.00
C LEU A 23 3.90 6.57 4.21
N GLY A 24 4.84 5.63 4.05
CA GLY A 24 5.81 5.28 5.08
C GLY A 24 6.76 6.44 5.42
N LYS A 25 7.21 7.18 4.40
CA LYS A 25 8.03 8.39 4.60
C LYS A 25 7.25 9.48 5.33
N ILE A 26 6.00 9.74 4.94
CA ILE A 26 5.13 10.71 5.60
C ILE A 26 4.95 10.33 7.08
N GLY A 27 4.67 9.05 7.37
CA GLY A 27 4.54 8.57 8.75
C GLY A 27 5.82 8.77 9.58
N THR A 28 6.99 8.55 8.96
CA THR A 28 8.29 8.82 9.60
C THR A 28 8.46 10.29 9.92
N ASN A 29 8.16 11.19 8.97
CA ASN A 29 8.26 12.64 9.17
C ASN A 29 7.29 13.13 10.26
N VAL A 30 6.04 12.66 10.27
CA VAL A 30 5.06 12.99 11.31
C VAL A 30 5.55 12.54 12.70
N ASN A 31 6.16 11.35 12.80
CA ASN A 31 6.76 10.89 14.06
C ASN A 31 7.94 11.75 14.50
N GLN A 32 8.77 12.23 13.57
CA GLN A 32 9.87 13.14 13.87
C GLN A 32 9.38 14.51 14.35
N ILE A 33 8.32 15.05 13.74
CA ILE A 33 7.68 16.30 14.20
C ILE A 33 7.20 16.14 15.65
N ALA A 34 6.45 15.07 15.93
CA ALA A 34 5.98 14.78 17.28
C ALA A 34 7.15 14.64 18.29
N LEU A 35 8.24 13.97 17.89
CA LEU A 35 9.42 13.82 18.73
C LEU A 35 10.13 15.15 18.98
N ALA A 36 10.26 16.01 17.96
CA ALA A 36 10.85 17.33 18.08
C ALA A 36 10.01 18.23 18.99
N ALA A 37 8.68 18.17 18.87
CA ALA A 37 7.76 18.91 19.72
C ALA A 37 7.83 18.46 21.18
N ASN A 38 7.85 17.14 21.44
CA ASN A 38 8.02 16.58 22.78
C ASN A 38 9.36 16.98 23.43
N ARG A 39 10.40 17.25 22.62
CA ARG A 39 11.72 17.71 23.08
C ARG A 39 11.81 19.23 23.22
N GLY A 40 10.71 19.96 23.04
CA GLY A 40 10.67 21.43 23.09
C GLY A 40 11.38 22.11 21.92
N ARG A 41 11.72 21.38 20.85
CA ARG A 41 12.45 21.92 19.68
C ARG A 41 11.53 22.49 18.60
N ALA A 42 10.24 22.16 18.66
CA ALA A 42 9.20 22.67 17.78
C ALA A 42 7.94 22.90 18.62
N PRO A 43 7.72 24.11 19.18
CA PRO A 43 6.52 24.38 19.97
C PRO A 43 5.27 24.26 19.09
N MET A 44 4.25 23.57 19.60
CA MET A 44 3.00 23.33 18.88
C MET A 44 1.82 23.78 19.73
N VAL A 45 0.85 24.46 19.10
CA VAL A 45 -0.44 24.78 19.74
C VAL A 45 -1.34 23.55 19.73
N LYS A 46 -2.37 23.54 20.59
CA LYS A 46 -3.30 22.39 20.77
C LYS A 46 -3.88 21.86 19.45
N ALA A 47 -4.23 22.75 18.52
CA ALA A 47 -4.76 22.37 17.21
C ALA A 47 -3.74 21.57 16.37
N GLN A 48 -2.47 21.97 16.39
CA GLN A 48 -1.42 21.28 15.65
C GLN A 48 -1.12 19.90 16.26
N TRP A 49 -1.16 19.79 17.59
CA TRP A 49 -1.05 18.49 18.28
C TRP A 49 -2.16 17.54 17.86
N ALA A 50 -3.40 18.01 17.82
CA ALA A 50 -4.53 17.20 17.38
C ALA A 50 -4.33 16.67 15.95
N SER A 51 -3.87 17.52 15.01
CA SER A 51 -3.58 17.09 13.64
C SER A 51 -2.44 16.09 13.55
N VAL A 52 -1.35 16.28 14.32
CA VAL A 52 -0.24 15.32 14.35
C VAL A 52 -0.69 13.98 14.91
N ASP A 53 -1.47 13.97 15.98
CA ASP A 53 -2.00 12.75 16.58
C ASP A 53 -2.96 12.02 15.64
N GLU A 54 -3.80 12.77 14.92
CA GLU A 54 -4.66 12.21 13.88
C GLU A 54 -3.85 11.54 12.78
N LEU A 55 -2.81 12.20 12.26
CA LEU A 55 -1.92 11.63 11.24
C LEU A 55 -1.18 10.39 11.75
N ARG A 56 -0.69 10.41 13.00
CA ARG A 56 -0.03 9.25 13.62
C ARG A 56 -0.94 8.04 13.74
N ARG A 57 -2.25 8.27 13.91
CA ARG A 57 -3.26 7.20 14.00
C ARG A 57 -3.71 6.71 12.61
N SER A 58 -3.93 7.63 11.67
CA SER A 58 -4.52 7.29 10.36
C SER A 58 -3.51 6.71 9.37
N LEU A 59 -2.28 7.23 9.32
CA LEU A 59 -1.28 6.80 8.33
C LEU A 59 -0.96 5.30 8.41
N PRO A 60 -0.76 4.68 9.60
CA PRO A 60 -0.57 3.23 9.69
C PRO A 60 -1.77 2.43 9.18
N MET A 61 -2.99 2.92 9.39
CA MET A 61 -4.22 2.27 8.92
C MET A 61 -4.29 2.27 7.39
N VAL A 62 -4.00 3.41 6.76
CA VAL A 62 -3.97 3.54 5.30
C VAL A 62 -2.86 2.66 4.70
N ALA A 63 -1.66 2.70 5.28
CA ALA A 63 -0.55 1.86 4.82
C ALA A 63 -0.86 0.35 4.93
N LYS A 64 -1.55 -0.06 6.01
CA LYS A 64 -2.00 -1.45 6.19
C LYS A 64 -3.03 -1.85 5.14
N ALA A 65 -4.04 -1.02 4.90
CA ALA A 65 -5.06 -1.28 3.88
C ALA A 65 -4.44 -1.42 2.50
N LEU A 66 -3.52 -0.51 2.14
CA LEU A 66 -2.80 -0.57 0.87
C LEU A 66 -1.94 -1.83 0.75
N SER A 67 -1.27 -2.25 1.82
CA SER A 67 -0.51 -3.50 1.85
C SER A 67 -1.40 -4.72 1.62
N GLN A 68 -2.61 -4.74 2.18
CA GLN A 68 -3.58 -5.81 1.97
C GLN A 68 -4.07 -5.86 0.53
N ILE A 69 -4.35 -4.70 -0.08
CA ILE A 69 -4.74 -4.59 -1.50
C ILE A 69 -3.64 -5.15 -2.39
N ILE A 70 -2.38 -4.72 -2.19
CA ILE A 70 -1.24 -5.20 -2.97
C ILE A 70 -1.06 -6.72 -2.82
N ALA A 71 -1.15 -7.24 -1.59
CA ALA A 71 -0.99 -8.66 -1.32
C ALA A 71 -2.09 -9.50 -2.01
N GLU A 72 -3.33 -9.03 -1.99
CA GLU A 72 -4.44 -9.69 -2.68
C GLU A 72 -4.24 -9.71 -4.19
N ARG A 73 -3.77 -8.61 -4.78
CA ARG A 73 -3.46 -8.57 -6.22
C ARG A 73 -2.34 -9.52 -6.60
N ARG A 74 -1.28 -9.60 -5.80
CA ARG A 74 -0.19 -10.56 -6.04
C ARG A 74 -0.71 -12.01 -6.00
N ARG A 75 -1.62 -12.34 -5.08
CA ARG A 75 -2.25 -13.67 -5.02
C ARG A 75 -3.07 -13.97 -6.27
N GLN A 76 -3.89 -13.03 -6.73
CA GLN A 76 -4.72 -13.18 -7.93
C GLN A 76 -3.86 -13.41 -9.17
N GLY A 77 -2.78 -12.64 -9.35
CA GLY A 77 -1.83 -12.81 -10.45
C GLY A 77 -1.16 -14.19 -10.47
N VAL A 78 -0.75 -14.71 -9.30
CA VAL A 78 -0.17 -16.07 -9.19
C VAL A 78 -1.20 -17.14 -9.55
N ALA A 79 -2.45 -16.99 -9.10
CA ALA A 79 -3.51 -17.95 -9.40
C ALA A 79 -3.83 -18.00 -10.91
N LEU A 80 -3.87 -16.85 -11.58
CA LEU A 80 -4.07 -16.78 -13.03
C LEU A 80 -2.90 -17.40 -13.80
N PHE A 81 -1.66 -17.10 -13.39
CA PHE A 81 -0.48 -17.68 -14.00
C PHE A 81 -0.45 -19.22 -13.90
N ARG A 82 -0.80 -19.79 -12.74
CA ARG A 82 -0.87 -21.26 -12.58
C ARG A 82 -1.87 -21.90 -13.53
N LYS A 83 -3.09 -21.35 -13.62
CA LYS A 83 -4.12 -21.83 -14.56
C LYS A 83 -3.66 -21.76 -16.02
N PHE A 84 -2.93 -20.71 -16.38
CA PHE A 84 -2.34 -20.58 -17.71
C PHE A 84 -1.25 -21.61 -17.97
N ALA A 85 -0.34 -21.86 -17.02
CA ALA A 85 0.70 -22.86 -17.16
C ALA A 85 0.11 -24.28 -17.30
N GLU A 86 -0.88 -24.63 -16.48
CA GLU A 86 -1.59 -25.92 -16.54
C GLU A 86 -2.28 -26.15 -17.89
N SER A 87 -2.89 -25.11 -18.48
CA SER A 87 -3.53 -25.22 -19.80
C SER A 87 -2.52 -25.37 -20.95
N GLN A 88 -1.33 -24.76 -20.83
CA GLN A 88 -0.24 -24.91 -21.81
C GLN A 88 0.42 -26.29 -21.74
N GLU A 89 0.55 -26.87 -20.55
CA GLU A 89 1.06 -28.24 -20.37
C GLU A 89 0.07 -29.28 -20.91
N GLY A 90 -1.23 -29.11 -20.65
CA GLY A 90 -2.28 -29.97 -21.21
C GLY A 90 -2.36 -29.91 -22.74
N ALA A 91 -2.13 -28.74 -23.35
CA ALA A 91 -2.10 -28.57 -24.80
C ALA A 91 -0.85 -29.13 -25.49
N ARG A 92 0.23 -29.40 -24.73
CA ARG A 92 1.47 -30.03 -25.27
C ARG A 92 1.46 -31.55 -25.20
N HIS A 93 0.53 -32.14 -24.45
CA HIS A 93 0.42 -33.58 -24.22
C HIS A 93 -0.86 -34.22 -24.79
N GLY A 94 -1.65 -33.47 -25.57
CA GLY A 94 -2.80 -33.96 -26.36
C GLY A 94 -2.57 -33.74 -27.84
#